data_AF-A0A536LB17-F1
#
_entry.id   AF-A0A536LB17-F1
#
_cell.length_a   1.000
_cell.length_b   1.000
_cell.length_c   1.000
_cell.angle_alpha   90.00
_cell.angle_beta   90.00
_cell.angle_gamma   90.00
#
_symmetry.space_group_name_H-M   'P 1'
#
loop_
_entity.id
_entity.type
_entity.pdbx_description
1 polymer ?
#
loop_
_entity_poly.entity_id
_entity_poly.type
_entity_poly.pdbx_seq_one_letter_code
_entity_poly.pdbx_strand_id
1 'polypeptide(L)'
;MAVFLANVGVNASHAARSPLFADGTFALIPIPEAQPWRSPMLRLSDLPHLEPHAPRSWRARAVHFDPDLASRAPTYGDNCRRAGRAFSLRRAQPGDLIVFLARLQPSDRPAGFHLVAQLEIDEALEDVVREPGAGWWDGNAHVRRARATGAWDSFWVFRGTSRSRHLRRAMPFGRPETQMIFGRRTRWPAHRTELQTVGSYTRAVRRIEGAGEEWLRAICLS
;
A
#
# COMPACT_ATOMS: atom_id res chain seq x y z
N MET A 1 1.87 20.67 4.04
CA MET A 1 1.45 19.27 4.14
C MET A 1 1.69 18.61 2.80
N ALA A 2 2.00 17.31 2.80
CA ALA A 2 2.27 16.52 1.62
C ALA A 2 1.34 15.30 1.56
N VAL A 3 1.23 14.71 0.38
CA VAL A 3 0.64 13.38 0.19
C VAL A 3 1.70 12.44 -0.39
N PHE A 4 1.79 11.23 0.13
CA PHE A 4 2.63 10.15 -0.36
C PHE A 4 1.78 9.11 -1.08
N LEU A 5 1.95 8.98 -2.39
CA LEU A 5 1.25 7.96 -3.17
C LEU A 5 2.05 6.66 -3.18
N ALA A 6 1.54 5.62 -2.51
CA ALA A 6 2.20 4.32 -2.34
C ALA A 6 1.45 3.19 -3.04
N ASN A 7 2.18 2.32 -3.75
CA ASN A 7 1.60 1.17 -4.45
C ASN A 7 1.60 -0.07 -3.55
N VAL A 8 0.42 -0.67 -3.33
CA VAL A 8 0.21 -1.75 -2.37
C VAL A 8 -0.59 -2.91 -2.96
N GLY A 9 -0.51 -4.06 -2.27
CA GLY A 9 -1.17 -5.30 -2.66
C GLY A 9 -0.56 -5.95 -3.90
N VAL A 10 -1.18 -7.05 -4.33
CA VAL A 10 -0.69 -7.82 -5.48
C VAL A 10 -0.80 -7.03 -6.80
N ASN A 11 0.32 -7.05 -7.51
CA ASN A 11 0.54 -6.43 -8.80
C ASN A 11 0.91 -7.49 -9.86
N ALA A 12 1.20 -7.07 -11.10
CA ALA A 12 1.29 -7.97 -12.26
C ALA A 12 2.37 -9.07 -12.18
N SER A 13 3.33 -8.96 -11.27
CA SER A 13 4.36 -9.98 -11.00
C SER A 13 3.87 -11.13 -10.11
N HIS A 14 2.67 -11.03 -9.54
CA HIS A 14 2.11 -12.03 -8.62
C HIS A 14 1.03 -12.87 -9.29
N ALA A 15 0.89 -14.12 -8.82
CA ALA A 15 -0.12 -15.06 -9.33
C ALA A 15 -1.56 -14.69 -8.93
N ALA A 16 -1.74 -14.00 -7.79
CA ALA A 16 -3.04 -13.55 -7.32
C ALA A 16 -3.44 -12.20 -7.94
N ARG A 17 -4.73 -11.89 -7.88
CA ARG A 17 -5.30 -10.61 -8.33
C ARG A 17 -6.24 -10.07 -7.27
N SER A 18 -6.14 -8.78 -6.98
CA SER A 18 -7.12 -8.07 -6.14
C SER A 18 -8.40 -7.85 -6.94
N PRO A 19 -9.54 -8.48 -6.59
CA PRO A 19 -10.78 -8.29 -7.34
C PRO A 19 -11.35 -6.88 -7.17
N LEU A 20 -11.91 -6.34 -8.24
CA LEU A 20 -12.82 -5.19 -8.24
C LEU A 20 -14.23 -5.70 -8.54
N PHE A 21 -15.16 -5.46 -7.63
CA PHE A 21 -16.54 -5.90 -7.77
C PHE A 21 -17.36 -4.85 -8.56
N ALA A 22 -18.52 -5.29 -9.08
CA ALA A 22 -19.36 -4.45 -9.96
C ALA A 22 -19.90 -3.19 -9.26
N ASP A 23 -20.09 -3.23 -7.94
CA ASP A 23 -20.51 -2.09 -7.12
C ASP A 23 -19.37 -1.12 -6.75
N GLY A 24 -18.16 -1.39 -7.24
CA GLY A 24 -16.95 -0.62 -6.98
C GLY A 24 -16.23 -0.97 -5.68
N THR A 25 -16.77 -1.89 -4.87
CA THR A 25 -16.04 -2.45 -3.73
C THR A 25 -14.91 -3.36 -4.23
N PHE A 26 -13.97 -3.73 -3.35
CA PHE A 26 -12.80 -4.51 -3.73
C PHE A 26 -12.27 -5.34 -2.58
N ALA A 27 -11.45 -6.35 -2.89
CA ALA A 27 -10.62 -7.04 -1.90
C ALA A 27 -9.14 -6.77 -2.22
N LEU A 28 -8.41 -6.18 -1.27
CA LEU A 28 -6.99 -5.90 -1.43
C LEU A 28 -6.17 -7.11 -0.99
N ILE A 29 -5.71 -7.91 -1.95
CA ILE A 29 -4.91 -9.10 -1.64
C ILE A 29 -3.47 -8.68 -1.32
N PRO A 30 -2.93 -9.04 -0.13
CA PRO A 30 -1.56 -8.72 0.24
C PRO A 30 -0.56 -9.48 -0.63
N ILE A 31 0.64 -8.92 -0.79
CA ILE A 31 1.72 -9.64 -1.46
C ILE A 31 2.19 -10.80 -0.56
N PRO A 32 2.65 -11.92 -1.13
CA PRO A 32 3.23 -12.98 -0.34
C PRO A 32 4.58 -12.54 0.20
N GLU A 33 4.91 -12.95 1.42
CA GLU A 33 6.26 -12.79 1.95
C GLU A 33 7.23 -13.70 1.18
N ALA A 34 8.48 -13.23 1.07
CA ALA A 34 9.57 -14.03 0.54
C ALA A 34 9.99 -15.13 1.52
N GLN A 35 9.84 -14.87 2.82
CA GLN A 35 10.20 -15.78 3.88
C GLN A 35 9.08 -16.80 4.15
N PRO A 36 9.42 -18.05 4.53
CA PRO A 36 8.44 -19.01 5.02
C PRO A 36 7.70 -18.47 6.25
N TRP A 37 6.48 -18.96 6.48
CA TRP A 37 5.71 -18.56 7.65
C TRP A 37 6.38 -18.98 8.96
N ARG A 38 6.41 -18.03 9.89
CA ARG A 38 6.80 -18.19 11.29
C ARG A 38 6.00 -17.20 12.13
N SER A 39 5.55 -17.61 13.31
CA SER A 39 4.93 -16.67 14.26
C SER A 39 5.92 -15.52 14.58
N PRO A 40 5.48 -14.24 14.63
CA PRO A 40 4.10 -13.75 14.57
C PRO A 40 3.64 -13.25 13.18
N MET A 41 4.24 -13.69 12.07
CA MET A 41 3.76 -13.35 10.73
C MET A 41 2.35 -13.88 10.49
N LEU A 42 1.58 -13.19 9.64
CA LEU A 42 0.28 -13.67 9.19
C LEU A 42 0.41 -14.61 8.01
N ARG A 43 -0.46 -15.62 7.97
CA ARG A 43 -0.79 -16.40 6.78
C ARG A 43 -2.03 -15.83 6.13
N LEU A 44 -2.25 -16.18 4.86
CA LEU A 44 -3.50 -15.85 4.20
C LEU A 44 -4.72 -16.44 4.94
N SER A 45 -4.62 -17.65 5.51
CA SER A 45 -5.69 -18.27 6.30
C SER A 45 -6.05 -17.50 7.57
N ASP A 46 -5.16 -16.63 8.06
CA ASP A 46 -5.43 -15.75 9.20
C ASP A 46 -6.28 -14.53 8.77
N LEU A 47 -6.55 -14.38 7.46
CA LEU A 47 -7.34 -13.32 6.84
C LEU A 47 -8.54 -13.93 6.08
N PRO A 48 -9.56 -14.46 6.79
CA PRO A 48 -10.62 -15.26 6.18
C PRO A 48 -11.47 -14.52 5.15
N HIS A 49 -11.55 -13.19 5.23
CA HIS A 49 -12.25 -12.35 4.25
C HIS A 49 -11.48 -12.18 2.93
N LEU A 50 -10.17 -12.48 2.89
CA LEU A 50 -9.34 -12.39 1.69
C LEU A 50 -9.03 -13.75 1.08
N GLU A 51 -9.03 -14.82 1.90
CA GLU A 51 -8.71 -16.17 1.47
C GLU A 51 -9.50 -16.63 0.22
N PRO A 52 -10.82 -16.40 0.08
CA PRO A 52 -11.58 -16.82 -1.09
C PRO A 52 -11.13 -16.19 -2.42
N HIS A 53 -10.38 -15.08 -2.34
CA HIS A 53 -9.97 -14.28 -3.49
C HIS A 53 -8.52 -14.53 -3.93
N ALA A 54 -7.80 -15.42 -3.23
CA ALA A 54 -6.42 -15.76 -3.54
C ALA A 54 -6.27 -17.26 -3.90
N PRO A 55 -5.18 -17.66 -4.59
CA PRO A 55 -4.94 -19.06 -4.92
C PRO A 55 -4.91 -19.94 -3.67
N ARG A 56 -5.53 -21.13 -3.75
CA ARG A 56 -5.56 -22.09 -2.62
C ARG A 56 -4.16 -22.44 -2.09
N SER A 57 -3.15 -22.44 -2.94
CA SER A 57 -1.75 -22.68 -2.57
C SER A 57 -1.16 -21.60 -1.65
N TRP A 58 -1.80 -20.44 -1.52
CA TRP A 58 -1.36 -19.36 -0.63
C TRP A 58 -1.92 -19.47 0.78
N ARG A 59 -2.86 -20.37 1.06
CA ARG A 59 -3.51 -20.50 2.39
C ARG A 59 -2.53 -20.52 3.55
N ALA A 60 -1.51 -21.38 3.47
CA ALA A 60 -0.49 -21.52 4.50
C ALA A 60 0.73 -20.60 4.30
N ARG A 61 0.74 -19.78 3.24
CA ARG A 61 1.86 -18.91 2.91
C ARG A 61 1.81 -17.64 3.76
N ALA A 62 2.97 -17.20 4.23
CA ALA A 62 3.08 -15.90 4.88
C ALA A 62 2.75 -14.76 3.91
N VAL A 63 2.05 -13.75 4.41
CA VAL A 63 1.61 -12.59 3.63
C VAL A 63 2.04 -11.29 4.30
N HIS A 64 2.36 -10.31 3.46
CA HIS A 64 2.73 -8.98 3.86
C HIS A 64 1.46 -8.13 3.95
N PHE A 65 0.75 -8.23 5.08
CA PHE A 65 -0.49 -7.50 5.32
C PHE A 65 -0.20 -6.05 5.69
N ASP A 66 -0.01 -5.23 4.67
CA ASP A 66 0.29 -3.81 4.78
C ASP A 66 -0.35 -3.05 3.60
N PRO A 67 -1.16 -2.01 3.82
CA PRO A 67 -1.48 -1.39 5.11
C PRO A 67 -2.48 -2.23 5.94
N ASP A 68 -2.35 -2.16 7.28
CA ASP A 68 -3.36 -2.65 8.22
C ASP A 68 -4.13 -1.45 8.79
N LEU A 69 -5.28 -1.13 8.19
CA LEU A 69 -6.08 0.04 8.55
C LEU A 69 -7.32 -0.29 9.40
N ALA A 70 -7.61 -1.57 9.59
CA ALA A 70 -8.76 -2.02 10.36
C ALA A 70 -8.44 -2.24 11.84
N SER A 71 -7.15 -2.33 12.19
CA SER A 71 -6.72 -2.45 13.58
C SER A 71 -6.95 -1.16 14.38
N ARG A 72 -6.86 -1.24 15.71
CA ARG A 72 -6.99 -0.08 16.60
C ARG A 72 -5.90 0.97 16.40
N ALA A 73 -4.74 0.56 15.89
CA ALA A 73 -3.64 1.44 15.54
C ALA A 73 -3.31 1.20 14.06
N PRO A 74 -3.97 1.91 13.13
CA PRO A 74 -3.72 1.76 11.71
C PRO A 74 -2.22 1.90 11.42
N THR A 75 -1.65 1.00 10.63
CA THR A 75 -0.22 1.07 10.28
C THR A 75 0.03 0.89 8.80
N TYR A 76 1.14 1.50 8.36
CA TYR A 76 1.81 1.19 7.11
C TYR A 76 3.33 1.18 7.31
N GLY A 77 4.03 0.20 6.75
CA GLY A 77 5.48 0.13 6.80
C GLY A 77 6.12 0.03 5.41
N ASP A 78 7.36 0.51 5.31
CA ASP A 78 8.23 0.18 4.18
C ASP A 78 9.71 0.35 4.56
N ASN A 79 10.61 -0.24 3.77
CA ASN A 79 12.04 -0.11 3.99
C ASN A 79 12.58 1.20 3.42
N CYS A 80 12.37 2.29 4.15
CA CYS A 80 12.66 3.65 3.70
C CYS A 80 14.16 3.94 3.47
N ARG A 81 15.07 3.17 4.10
CA ARG A 81 16.52 3.35 3.95
C ARG A 81 17.13 2.45 2.86
N ARG A 82 16.69 1.20 2.73
CA ARG A 82 17.27 0.22 1.80
C ARG A 82 16.48 0.04 0.51
N ALA A 83 15.17 0.27 0.53
CA ALA A 83 14.36 0.19 -0.68
C ALA A 83 14.23 1.58 -1.32
N GLY A 84 14.96 1.82 -2.40
CA GLY A 84 14.92 3.11 -3.12
C GLY A 84 13.50 3.54 -3.54
N ARG A 85 12.58 2.57 -3.70
CA ARG A 85 11.15 2.84 -3.96
C ARG A 85 10.45 3.56 -2.81
N ALA A 86 10.90 3.41 -1.57
CA ALA A 86 10.28 3.96 -0.36
C ALA A 86 11.02 5.20 0.18
N PHE A 87 12.15 5.58 -0.43
CA PHE A 87 13.03 6.62 0.07
C PHE A 87 12.33 7.95 0.39
N SER A 88 11.32 8.33 -0.41
CA SER A 88 10.61 9.59 -0.23
C SER A 88 9.87 9.69 1.10
N LEU A 89 9.44 8.56 1.69
CA LEU A 89 8.72 8.48 2.96
C LEU A 89 9.54 8.98 4.16
N ARG A 90 10.87 9.06 4.06
CA ARG A 90 11.73 9.66 5.09
C ARG A 90 11.47 11.15 5.33
N ARG A 91 10.72 11.79 4.43
CA ARG A 91 10.31 13.19 4.53
C ARG A 91 8.86 13.33 5.01
N ALA A 92 8.19 12.22 5.31
CA ALA A 92 6.83 12.25 5.82
C ALA A 92 6.84 12.79 7.25
N GLN A 93 5.83 13.57 7.59
CA GLN A 93 5.67 14.19 8.90
C GLN A 93 4.25 13.95 9.42
N PRO A 94 4.01 14.06 10.74
CA PRO A 94 2.66 14.10 11.28
C PRO A 94 1.75 15.09 10.53
N GLY A 95 0.53 14.67 10.22
CA GLY A 95 -0.46 15.40 9.41
C GLY A 95 -0.33 15.19 7.89
N ASP A 96 0.77 14.63 7.40
CA ASP A 96 0.86 14.19 6.00
C ASP A 96 -0.07 12.98 5.74
N LEU A 97 -0.42 12.76 4.48
CA LEU A 97 -1.27 11.64 4.08
C LEU A 97 -0.47 10.62 3.29
N ILE A 98 -0.65 9.33 3.55
CA ILE A 98 -0.27 8.25 2.63
C ILE A 98 -1.54 7.78 1.93
N VAL A 99 -1.60 7.96 0.60
CA VAL A 99 -2.68 7.45 -0.23
C VAL A 99 -2.21 6.18 -0.92
N PHE A 100 -3.04 5.14 -0.80
CA PHE A 100 -2.72 3.82 -1.32
C PHE A 100 -3.35 3.60 -2.68
N LEU A 101 -2.50 3.22 -3.62
CA LEU A 101 -2.83 2.83 -4.98
C LEU A 101 -2.68 1.30 -5.11
N ALA A 102 -3.66 0.61 -5.69
CA ALA A 102 -3.58 -0.82 -5.94
C ALA A 102 -3.98 -1.15 -7.38
N ARG A 103 -3.41 -2.24 -7.91
CA ARG A 103 -3.87 -2.82 -9.18
C ARG A 103 -5.05 -3.74 -8.88
N LEU A 104 -6.24 -3.35 -9.36
CA LEU A 104 -7.45 -4.15 -9.20
C LEU A 104 -7.90 -4.76 -10.54
N GLN A 105 -8.52 -5.93 -10.46
CA GLN A 105 -8.96 -6.74 -11.58
C GLN A 105 -10.48 -6.98 -11.48
N PRO A 106 -11.29 -6.27 -12.29
CA PRO A 106 -12.68 -6.67 -12.50
C PRO A 106 -12.77 -7.98 -13.29
N SER A 107 -13.89 -8.69 -13.18
CA SER A 107 -14.10 -10.00 -13.83
C SER A 107 -14.29 -9.91 -15.35
N ASP A 108 -14.75 -8.77 -15.85
CA ASP A 108 -15.26 -8.57 -17.21
C ASP A 108 -14.34 -7.74 -18.12
N ARG A 109 -13.27 -7.13 -17.57
CA ARG A 109 -12.39 -6.22 -18.31
C ARG A 109 -10.95 -6.24 -17.76
N PRO A 110 -9.96 -5.66 -18.47
CA PRO A 110 -8.58 -5.64 -18.01
C PRO A 110 -8.38 -4.92 -16.66
N ALA A 111 -7.30 -5.27 -15.95
CA ALA A 111 -6.93 -4.61 -14.70
C ALA A 111 -6.56 -3.13 -14.89
N GLY A 112 -6.83 -2.33 -13.85
CA GLY A 112 -6.48 -0.92 -13.76
C GLY A 112 -5.93 -0.55 -12.38
N PHE A 113 -5.27 0.59 -12.26
CA PHE A 113 -4.89 1.15 -10.98
C PHE A 113 -6.05 1.92 -10.36
N HIS A 114 -6.20 1.82 -9.05
CA HIS A 114 -7.23 2.51 -8.28
C HIS A 114 -6.66 3.01 -6.95
N LEU A 115 -7.12 4.17 -6.50
CA LEU A 115 -6.97 4.56 -5.10
C LEU A 115 -7.89 3.67 -4.26
N VAL A 116 -7.35 3.13 -3.16
CA VAL A 116 -8.04 2.13 -2.33
C VAL A 116 -8.10 2.48 -0.85
N ALA A 117 -7.22 3.35 -0.36
CA ALA A 117 -7.18 3.69 1.05
C ALA A 117 -6.38 4.96 1.32
N GLN A 118 -6.50 5.47 2.55
CA GLN A 118 -5.64 6.52 3.08
C GLN A 118 -5.18 6.23 4.52
N LEU A 119 -4.02 6.76 4.87
CA LEU A 119 -3.50 6.85 6.24
C LEU A 119 -3.03 8.29 6.49
N GLU A 120 -3.66 8.98 7.44
CA GLU A 120 -3.16 10.28 7.91
C GLU A 120 -2.14 10.01 9.01
N ILE A 121 -0.90 10.46 8.81
CA ILE A 121 0.21 10.12 9.68
C ILE A 121 0.05 10.84 11.02
N ASP A 122 0.07 10.06 12.10
CA ASP A 122 0.09 10.54 13.47
C ASP A 122 1.54 10.60 14.00
N GLU A 123 2.24 9.48 13.91
CA GLU A 123 3.64 9.32 14.33
C GLU A 123 4.34 8.26 13.47
N ALA A 124 5.66 8.19 13.56
CA ALA A 124 6.46 7.18 12.88
C ALA A 124 7.46 6.53 13.83
N LEU A 125 7.56 5.21 13.76
CA LEU A 125 8.69 4.45 14.28
C LEU A 125 9.73 4.37 13.15
N GLU A 126 10.82 5.11 13.31
CA GLU A 126 11.80 5.33 12.25
C GLU A 126 13.03 4.42 12.36
N ASP A 127 13.59 4.06 11.20
CA ASP A 127 14.90 3.43 11.02
C ASP A 127 15.17 2.24 11.97
N VAL A 128 14.21 1.32 12.02
CA VAL A 128 14.21 0.20 12.96
C VAL A 128 15.33 -0.79 12.59
N VAL A 129 16.38 -0.80 13.40
CA VAL A 129 17.56 -1.68 13.27
C VAL A 129 17.73 -2.66 14.43
N ARG A 130 16.82 -2.62 15.40
CA ARG A 130 16.75 -3.53 16.56
C ARG A 130 15.31 -3.64 17.03
N GLU A 131 15.01 -4.64 17.86
CA GLU A 131 13.68 -4.81 18.47
C GLU A 131 13.26 -3.55 19.25
N PRO A 132 12.14 -2.89 18.87
CA PRO A 132 11.66 -1.68 19.53
C PRO A 132 10.88 -1.96 20.84
N GLY A 133 10.61 -3.23 21.16
CA GLY A 133 9.73 -3.60 22.27
C GLY A 133 8.26 -3.61 21.85
N ALA A 134 7.37 -3.89 22.80
CA ALA A 134 5.93 -3.89 22.56
C ALA A 134 5.41 -2.47 22.31
N GLY A 135 4.45 -2.32 21.40
CA GLY A 135 3.92 -1.01 21.03
C GLY A 135 2.82 -1.08 19.97
N TRP A 136 2.37 0.10 19.53
CA TRP A 136 1.30 0.21 18.52
C TRP A 136 1.67 -0.42 17.16
N TRP A 137 2.97 -0.60 16.91
CA TRP A 137 3.53 -1.21 15.69
C TRP A 137 3.50 -2.74 15.69
N ASP A 138 3.10 -3.40 16.78
CA ASP A 138 3.13 -4.87 16.91
C ASP A 138 2.30 -5.59 15.82
N GLY A 139 1.28 -4.92 15.29
CA GLY A 139 0.47 -5.40 14.18
C GLY A 139 1.12 -5.30 12.80
N ASN A 140 2.14 -4.44 12.63
CA ASN A 140 2.69 -4.13 11.32
C ASN A 140 3.46 -5.31 10.71
N ALA A 141 3.32 -5.50 9.40
CA ALA A 141 3.92 -6.61 8.67
C ALA A 141 5.45 -6.63 8.79
N HIS A 142 6.13 -5.47 8.76
CA HIS A 142 7.58 -5.39 8.89
C HIS A 142 8.05 -5.82 10.28
N VAL A 143 7.38 -5.37 11.35
CA VAL A 143 7.72 -5.77 12.73
C VAL A 143 7.47 -7.26 12.94
N ARG A 144 6.33 -7.78 12.49
CA ARG A 144 6.02 -9.21 12.61
C ARG A 144 7.07 -10.07 11.90
N ARG A 145 7.47 -9.69 10.69
CA ARG A 145 8.54 -10.37 9.95
C ARG A 145 9.88 -10.26 10.66
N ALA A 146 10.26 -9.08 11.14
CA ALA A 146 11.52 -8.87 11.84
C ALA A 146 11.62 -9.72 13.11
N ARG A 147 10.54 -9.80 13.91
CA ARG A 147 10.47 -10.69 15.08
C ARG A 147 10.57 -12.17 14.73
N ALA A 148 9.92 -12.58 13.65
CA ALA A 148 9.93 -13.97 13.18
C ALA A 148 11.29 -14.42 12.63
N THR A 149 12.12 -13.48 12.17
CA THR A 149 13.35 -13.77 11.39
C THR A 149 14.63 -13.22 12.00
N GLY A 150 14.54 -12.29 12.95
CA GLY A 150 15.66 -11.49 13.47
C GLY A 150 16.14 -10.38 12.54
N ALA A 151 15.51 -10.19 11.37
CA ALA A 151 15.95 -9.24 10.35
C ALA A 151 15.36 -7.83 10.58
N TRP A 152 16.11 -6.99 11.31
CA TRP A 152 15.81 -5.57 11.52
C TRP A 152 16.51 -4.70 10.46
N ASP A 153 15.85 -4.50 9.33
CA ASP A 153 16.49 -4.04 8.10
C ASP A 153 16.32 -2.53 7.81
N SER A 154 16.26 -1.69 8.84
CA SER A 154 16.09 -0.22 8.71
C SER A 154 14.74 0.19 8.11
N PHE A 155 13.69 -0.60 8.36
CA PHE A 155 12.34 -0.23 7.97
C PHE A 155 11.75 0.84 8.87
N TRP A 156 10.73 1.52 8.37
CA TRP A 156 9.95 2.50 9.11
C TRP A 156 8.52 1.99 9.20
N VAL A 157 7.82 2.35 10.27
CA VAL A 157 6.38 2.10 10.45
C VAL A 157 5.71 3.43 10.73
N PHE A 158 4.64 3.73 10.01
CA PHE A 158 3.83 4.92 10.17
C PHE A 158 2.53 4.53 10.86
N ARG A 159 2.19 5.21 11.96
CA ARG A 159 0.90 5.09 12.62
C ARG A 159 -0.08 6.07 11.99
N GLY A 160 -1.29 5.61 11.76
CA GLY A 160 -2.39 6.42 11.29
C GLY A 160 -3.25 7.00 12.43
N THR A 161 -3.84 8.17 12.19
CA THR A 161 -4.92 8.72 13.02
C THR A 161 -6.22 7.91 12.81
N SER A 162 -7.27 8.26 13.57
CA SER A 162 -8.63 7.72 13.39
C SER A 162 -9.27 8.04 12.03
N ARG A 163 -8.69 8.93 11.22
CA ARG A 163 -9.16 9.23 9.85
C ARG A 163 -8.65 8.21 8.82
N SER A 164 -7.70 7.37 9.20
CA SER A 164 -7.12 6.34 8.33
C SER A 164 -8.14 5.24 8.04
N ARG A 165 -8.36 4.93 6.76
CA ARG A 165 -9.41 3.98 6.34
C ARG A 165 -9.20 3.45 4.93
N HIS A 166 -9.73 2.26 4.67
CA HIS A 166 -10.01 1.84 3.30
C HIS A 166 -11.15 2.68 2.71
N LEU A 167 -11.04 3.02 1.43
CA LEU A 167 -12.15 3.60 0.70
C LEU A 167 -13.23 2.52 0.55
N ARG A 168 -14.49 2.90 0.75
CA ARG A 168 -15.62 1.97 0.54
C ARG A 168 -15.70 1.49 -0.91
N ARG A 169 -15.36 2.36 -1.86
CA ARG A 169 -15.29 2.07 -3.29
C ARG A 169 -13.94 2.51 -3.83
N ALA A 170 -13.35 1.68 -4.67
CA ALA A 170 -12.11 1.99 -5.36
C ALA A 170 -12.32 3.16 -6.33
N MET A 171 -11.39 4.11 -6.37
CA MET A 171 -11.45 5.22 -7.32
C MET A 171 -10.47 4.99 -8.46
N PRO A 172 -10.91 4.98 -9.73
CA PRO A 172 -10.04 4.79 -10.86
C PRO A 172 -8.85 5.75 -10.86
N PHE A 173 -7.69 5.24 -11.24
CA PHE A 173 -6.45 6.01 -11.38
C PHE A 173 -5.81 5.69 -12.72
N GLY A 174 -6.20 6.46 -13.73
CA GLY A 174 -5.73 6.35 -15.10
C GLY A 174 -4.91 7.56 -15.51
N ARG A 175 -4.93 7.84 -16.81
CA ARG A 175 -4.22 8.99 -17.39
C ARG A 175 -4.66 10.35 -16.83
N PRO A 176 -5.96 10.67 -16.67
CA PRO A 176 -6.38 11.97 -16.15
C PRO A 176 -5.84 12.24 -14.75
N GLU A 177 -5.93 11.26 -13.85
CA GLU A 177 -5.46 11.38 -12.46
C GLU A 177 -3.94 11.48 -12.38
N THR A 178 -3.24 10.70 -13.22
CA THR A 178 -1.78 10.78 -13.37
C THR A 178 -1.34 12.18 -13.83
N GLN A 179 -2.08 12.78 -14.78
CA GLN A 179 -1.80 14.14 -15.25
C GLN A 179 -2.16 15.22 -14.22
N MET A 180 -3.17 15.00 -13.38
CA MET A 180 -3.51 15.88 -12.28
C MET A 180 -2.39 15.93 -11.24
N ILE A 181 -1.86 14.76 -10.86
CA ILE A 181 -0.88 14.64 -9.77
C ILE A 181 0.55 14.98 -10.21
N PHE A 182 0.96 14.51 -11.38
CA PHE A 182 2.34 14.67 -11.87
C PHE A 182 2.48 15.78 -12.93
N GLY A 183 1.37 16.42 -13.29
CA GLY A 183 1.32 17.47 -14.31
C GLY A 183 1.11 16.96 -15.74
N ARG A 184 0.75 17.90 -16.61
CA ARG A 184 0.39 17.64 -18.02
C ARG A 184 1.56 17.17 -18.90
N ARG A 185 2.80 17.30 -18.41
CA ARG A 185 4.03 16.89 -19.12
C ARG A 185 4.42 15.42 -18.90
N THR A 186 3.54 14.61 -18.30
CA THR A 186 3.75 13.15 -18.24
C THR A 186 3.87 12.56 -19.65
N ARG A 187 4.83 11.65 -19.83
CA ARG A 187 5.14 11.01 -21.10
C ARG A 187 4.31 9.72 -21.22
N TRP A 188 3.65 9.56 -22.36
CA TRP A 188 2.80 8.41 -22.68
C TRP A 188 3.29 7.75 -23.97
N PRO A 189 4.29 6.87 -23.91
CA PRO A 189 4.85 6.22 -25.10
C PRO A 189 3.82 5.29 -25.76
N ALA A 190 3.69 5.36 -27.09
CA ALA A 190 2.73 4.55 -27.85
C ALA A 190 2.93 3.03 -27.69
N HIS A 191 4.15 2.57 -27.37
CA HIS A 191 4.46 1.16 -27.15
C HIS A 191 4.10 0.65 -25.74
N ARG A 192 3.54 1.49 -24.86
CA ARG A 192 3.12 1.10 -23.50
C ARG A 192 1.63 1.26 -23.32
N THR A 193 1.01 0.30 -22.65
CA THR A 193 -0.38 0.44 -22.20
C THR A 193 -0.48 1.51 -21.12
N GLU A 194 -1.70 2.01 -20.87
CA GLU A 194 -1.96 2.92 -19.76
C GLU A 194 -1.51 2.31 -18.43
N LEU A 195 -1.89 1.05 -18.18
CA LEU A 195 -1.50 0.31 -16.98
C LEU A 195 0.02 0.27 -16.78
N GLN A 196 0.79 0.01 -17.84
CA GLN A 196 2.26 -0.01 -17.78
C GLN A 196 2.83 1.39 -17.49
N THR A 197 2.26 2.42 -18.12
CA THR A 197 2.70 3.81 -17.95
C THR A 197 2.44 4.31 -16.54
N VAL A 198 1.21 4.16 -16.03
CA VAL A 198 0.84 4.51 -14.64
C VAL A 198 1.74 3.75 -13.66
N GLY A 199 1.90 2.44 -13.84
CA GLY A 199 2.75 1.62 -12.97
C GLY A 199 4.22 2.06 -12.97
N SER A 200 4.72 2.64 -14.08
CA SER A 200 6.08 3.19 -14.12
C SER A 200 6.22 4.49 -13.32
N TYR A 201 5.20 5.34 -13.32
CA TYR A 201 5.17 6.55 -12.50
C TYR A 201 5.03 6.23 -11.01
N THR A 202 4.29 5.19 -10.66
CA THR A 202 3.92 4.85 -9.27
C THR A 202 4.69 3.65 -8.70
N ARG A 203 5.77 3.22 -9.35
CA ARG A 203 6.66 2.14 -8.85
C ARG A 203 7.35 2.51 -7.54
N ALA A 204 7.74 3.77 -7.41
CA ALA A 204 8.27 4.34 -6.18
C ALA A 204 7.21 5.21 -5.53
N VAL A 205 7.21 5.27 -4.20
CA VAL A 205 6.37 6.18 -3.43
C VAL A 205 6.67 7.61 -3.85
N ARG A 206 5.63 8.34 -4.24
CA ARG A 206 5.76 9.71 -4.72
C ARG A 206 5.27 10.68 -3.67
N ARG A 207 6.15 11.61 -3.26
CA ARG A 207 5.76 12.79 -2.48
C ARG A 207 5.15 13.80 -3.45
N ILE A 208 3.90 14.16 -3.20
CA ILE A 208 3.09 15.08 -3.98
C ILE A 208 2.81 16.31 -3.13
N GLU A 209 2.92 17.48 -3.73
CA GLU A 209 2.72 18.80 -3.13
C GLU A 209 1.95 19.70 -4.11
N GLY A 210 1.33 20.78 -3.61
CA GLY A 210 0.55 21.73 -4.42
C GLY A 210 -0.77 21.14 -4.92
N ALA A 211 -1.20 21.50 -6.14
CA ALA A 211 -2.52 21.13 -6.66
C ALA A 211 -2.82 19.61 -6.66
N GLY A 212 -1.81 18.77 -6.90
CA GLY A 212 -1.99 17.31 -6.86
C GLY A 212 -2.22 16.77 -5.44
N GLU A 213 -1.65 17.44 -4.44
CA GLU A 213 -1.83 17.14 -3.03
C GLU A 213 -3.22 17.58 -2.54
N GLU A 214 -3.65 18.79 -2.91
CA GLU A 214 -4.98 19.31 -2.64
C GLU A 214 -6.07 18.39 -3.22
N TRP A 215 -5.89 17.93 -4.47
CA TRP A 215 -6.81 17.01 -5.13
C TRP A 215 -6.91 15.66 -4.42
N LEU A 216 -5.77 15.06 -4.04
CA LEU A 216 -5.75 13.80 -3.31
C LEU A 216 -6.44 13.92 -1.95
N ARG A 217 -6.21 15.02 -1.22
CA ARG A 217 -6.88 15.27 0.06
C ARG A 217 -8.38 15.45 -0.10
N ALA A 218 -8.81 16.23 -1.09
CA ALA A 218 -10.24 16.45 -1.34
C ALA A 218 -10.98 15.14 -1.59
N ILE A 219 -10.35 14.21 -2.32
CA ILE A 219 -10.92 12.90 -2.63
C ILE A 219 -10.90 11.94 -1.44
N CYS A 220 -9.81 11.89 -0.69
CA CYS A 220 -9.65 10.91 0.38
C CYS A 220 -10.28 11.36 1.71
N LEU A 221 -10.53 12.66 1.89
CA LEU A 221 -11.15 13.22 3.10
C LEU A 221 -12.63 13.58 2.95
N SER A 222 -13.19 13.52 1.73
CA SER A 222 -14.65 13.53 1.52
C SER A 222 -15.30 12.24 2.04
#